data_AF-A0A3D0DXC7-F1
#
_entry.id   AF-A0A3D0DXC7-F1
#
_cell.length_a   1.000
_cell.length_b   1.000
_cell.length_c   1.000
_cell.angle_alpha   90.00
_cell.angle_beta   90.00
_cell.angle_gamma   90.00
#
_symmetry.space_group_name_H-M   'P 1'
#
loop_
_entity.id
_entity.type
_entity.pdbx_description
1 polymer ?
#
loop_
_entity_poly.entity_id
_entity_poly.type
_entity_poly.pdbx_seq_one_letter_code
_entity_poly.pdbx_strand_id
1 'polypeptide(L)'
;FTVGIMSLMDALFSVPMADLVEQIPVSDEVAAALLKRSGFFGELLRLAESLEQMEEGDAMLPVLGELADSGDELVELEMAAFEWSDKVVRHAL
;
A
#
# COMPACT_ATOMS: atom_id res chain seq x y z
N PHE A 1 -1.52 -6.71 2.75
CA PHE A 1 -2.04 -5.38 2.38
C PHE A 1 -2.08 -5.21 0.85
N THR A 2 -3.15 -5.63 0.17
CA THR A 2 -3.15 -5.66 -1.31
C THR A 2 -3.06 -4.26 -1.94
N VAL A 3 -3.75 -3.26 -1.38
CA VAL A 3 -3.74 -1.88 -1.91
C VAL A 3 -2.33 -1.26 -1.85
N GLY A 4 -1.55 -1.54 -0.81
CA GLY A 4 -0.14 -1.11 -0.73
C GLY A 4 0.77 -1.71 -1.78
N ILE A 5 0.53 -2.95 -2.18
CA ILE A 5 1.34 -3.53 -3.26
C ILE A 5 0.91 -2.93 -4.60
N MET A 6 -0.41 -2.75 -4.79
CA MET A 6 -0.95 -2.12 -5.98
C MET A 6 -0.43 -0.68 -6.15
N SER A 7 -0.19 0.05 -5.06
CA SER A 7 0.36 1.41 -5.13
C SER A 7 1.80 1.49 -5.62
N LEU A 8 2.50 0.36 -5.76
CA LEU A 8 3.87 0.28 -6.29
C LEU A 8 3.92 -0.13 -7.78
N MET A 9 2.78 -0.47 -8.38
CA MET A 9 2.73 -0.99 -9.74
C MET A 9 3.17 0.03 -10.80
N ASP A 10 2.91 1.32 -10.59
CA ASP A 10 3.33 2.38 -11.51
C ASP A 10 4.85 2.49 -11.59
N ALA A 11 5.53 2.40 -10.46
CA ALA A 11 6.99 2.34 -10.39
C ALA A 11 7.54 1.05 -11.01
N LEU A 12 6.90 -0.10 -10.76
CA LEU A 12 7.35 -1.40 -11.27
C LEU A 12 7.22 -1.51 -12.78
N PHE A 13 6.09 -1.08 -13.35
CA PHE A 13 5.82 -1.19 -14.78
C PHE A 13 6.23 0.07 -15.58
N SER A 14 6.64 1.15 -14.89
CA SER A 14 6.94 2.45 -15.52
C SER A 14 5.76 2.98 -16.35
N VAL A 15 4.55 2.82 -15.82
CA VAL A 15 3.28 3.25 -16.43
C VAL A 15 2.54 4.12 -15.41
N PRO A 16 1.89 5.24 -15.79
CA PRO A 16 1.11 6.04 -14.87
C PRO A 16 0.05 5.23 -14.11
N MET A 17 -0.09 5.44 -12.81
CA MET A 17 -1.10 4.77 -11.97
C MET A 17 -2.54 4.95 -12.52
N ALA A 18 -2.82 6.10 -13.15
CA ALA A 18 -4.10 6.35 -13.82
C ALA A 18 -4.41 5.30 -14.89
N ASP A 19 -3.44 4.98 -15.74
CA ASP A 19 -3.60 4.02 -16.83
C ASP A 19 -3.73 2.58 -16.29
N LEU A 20 -3.08 2.28 -15.17
CA LEU A 20 -3.16 0.96 -14.51
C LEU A 20 -4.53 0.73 -13.88
N VAL A 21 -5.10 1.72 -13.20
CA VAL A 21 -6.42 1.61 -12.55
C VAL A 21 -7.53 1.43 -13.58
N GLU A 22 -7.40 1.96 -14.81
CA GLU A 22 -8.34 1.70 -15.89
C GLU A 22 -8.33 0.24 -16.39
N GLN A 23 -7.21 -0.46 -16.22
CA GLN A 23 -7.00 -1.82 -16.72
C GLN A 23 -7.29 -2.90 -15.68
N ILE A 24 -7.39 -2.53 -14.39
CA ILE A 24 -7.59 -3.47 -13.28
C ILE A 24 -8.99 -3.25 -12.69
N PRO A 25 -9.82 -4.30 -12.55
CA PRO A 25 -11.11 -4.18 -11.89
C PRO A 25 -10.91 -3.96 -10.39
N VAL A 26 -10.98 -2.70 -9.95
CA VAL A 26 -10.91 -2.30 -8.54
C VAL A 26 -12.20 -1.57 -8.13
N SER A 27 -12.49 -1.55 -6.83
CA SER A 27 -13.58 -0.72 -6.30
C SER A 27 -13.20 0.77 -6.34
N ASP A 28 -14.22 1.63 -6.32
CA ASP A 28 -14.04 3.09 -6.30
C ASP A 28 -13.17 3.56 -5.12
N GLU A 29 -13.29 2.89 -3.97
CA GLU A 29 -12.48 3.16 -2.77
C GLU A 29 -10.99 2.88 -3.00
N VAL A 30 -10.67 1.76 -3.66
CA VAL A 30 -9.28 1.40 -4.00
C VAL A 30 -8.74 2.33 -5.08
N ALA A 31 -9.53 2.63 -6.11
CA ALA A 31 -9.14 3.62 -7.13
C ALA A 31 -8.85 4.99 -6.51
N ALA A 32 -9.69 5.45 -5.58
CA ALA A 32 -9.50 6.72 -4.87
C ALA A 32 -8.21 6.72 -4.02
N ALA A 33 -7.88 5.59 -3.38
CA ALA A 33 -6.63 5.45 -2.65
C ALA A 33 -5.39 5.48 -3.56
N LEU A 34 -5.42 4.72 -4.65
CA LEU A 34 -4.29 4.61 -5.59
C LEU A 34 -4.05 5.90 -6.36
N LEU A 35 -5.11 6.61 -6.76
CA LEU A 35 -4.99 7.82 -7.59
C LEU A 35 -4.85 9.11 -6.80
N LYS A 36 -5.51 9.21 -5.64
CA LYS A 36 -5.66 10.47 -4.90
C LYS A 36 -5.20 10.38 -3.45
N ARG A 37 -4.76 9.21 -2.99
CA ARG A 37 -4.47 8.94 -1.57
C ARG A 37 -5.64 9.37 -0.68
N SER A 38 -6.87 9.06 -1.06
CA SER A 38 -8.07 9.46 -0.30
C SER A 38 -8.87 8.26 0.22
N GLY A 39 -9.68 8.49 1.26
CA GLY A 39 -10.44 7.45 1.92
C GLY A 39 -9.58 6.56 2.82
N PHE A 40 -10.22 5.55 3.43
CA PHE A 40 -9.58 4.67 4.41
C PHE A 40 -8.27 4.04 3.91
N PHE A 41 -8.29 3.42 2.72
CA PHE A 41 -7.08 2.83 2.15
C PHE A 41 -6.02 3.87 1.79
N GLY A 42 -6.43 5.09 1.40
CA GLY A 42 -5.50 6.19 1.14
C GLY A 42 -4.80 6.70 2.40
N GLU A 43 -5.50 6.68 3.54
CA GLU A 43 -4.90 6.99 4.85
C GLU A 43 -3.91 5.91 5.29
N LEU A 44 -4.24 4.62 5.09
CA LEU A 44 -3.30 3.53 5.32
C LEU A 44 -2.06 3.61 4.43
N LEU A 45 -2.21 3.97 3.16
CA LEU A 45 -1.06 4.19 2.26
C LEU A 45 -0.17 5.33 2.76
N ARG A 46 -0.75 6.46 3.16
CA ARG A 46 0.03 7.57 3.73
C ARG A 46 0.75 7.17 5.01
N LEU A 47 0.12 6.35 5.86
CA LEU A 47 0.76 5.83 7.06
C LEU A 47 1.97 4.96 6.70
N ALA A 48 1.81 4.03 5.76
CA ALA A 48 2.90 3.18 5.28
C ALA A 48 4.06 4.01 4.67
N GLU A 49 3.75 4.93 3.76
CA GLU A 49 4.74 5.85 3.16
C GLU A 49 5.47 6.69 4.23
N SER A 50 4.76 7.10 5.29
CA SER A 50 5.36 7.85 6.41
C SER A 50 6.29 6.97 7.24
N LEU A 51 5.96 5.69 7.45
CA LEU A 51 6.82 4.74 8.17
C LEU A 51 8.11 4.46 7.40
N GLU A 52 8.02 4.31 6.08
CA GLU A 52 9.19 4.12 5.21
C GLU A 52 10.10 5.36 5.22
N GLN A 53 9.53 6.57 5.22
CA GLN A 53 10.29 7.82 5.40
C GLN A 53 10.86 7.98 6.82
N MET A 54 10.27 7.35 7.82
CA MET A 54 10.74 7.36 9.21
C MET A 54 11.90 6.39 9.44
N GLU A 55 12.01 5.28 8.70
CA GLU A 55 13.25 4.48 8.67
C GLU A 55 14.45 5.29 8.14
N GLU A 56 14.18 6.32 7.33
CA GLU A 56 15.18 7.30 6.88
C GLU A 56 15.38 8.49 7.86
N GLY A 57 14.53 8.66 8.88
CA GLY A 57 14.63 9.77 9.84
C GLY A 57 13.70 9.70 11.07
N ASP A 58 14.32 9.61 12.26
CA ASP A 58 13.76 9.77 13.63
C ASP A 58 12.63 10.81 13.75
N ALA A 59 11.34 10.41 13.74
CA ALA A 59 10.24 11.29 14.16
C ALA A 59 8.90 10.58 14.46
N MET A 60 8.87 9.49 15.22
CA MET A 60 7.61 8.78 15.51
C MET A 60 7.30 8.64 17.01
N LEU A 61 6.70 9.66 17.63
CA LEU A 61 6.08 9.52 18.96
C LEU A 61 4.60 9.95 19.08
N PRO A 62 4.02 10.85 18.24
CA PRO A 62 2.61 11.25 18.44
C PRO A 62 1.53 10.35 17.79
N VAL A 63 1.72 9.87 16.56
CA VAL A 63 0.73 9.12 15.75
C VAL A 63 0.55 7.64 16.17
N LEU A 64 1.60 6.95 16.66
CA LEU A 64 1.47 5.57 17.17
C LEU A 64 0.54 5.47 18.40
N GLY A 65 0.29 6.57 19.12
CA GLY A 65 -0.62 6.58 20.26
C GLY A 65 -2.08 6.31 19.92
N GLU A 66 -2.50 6.49 18.66
CA GLU A 66 -3.90 6.30 18.23
C GLU A 66 -4.17 4.98 17.49
N LEU A 67 -3.13 4.27 16.99
CA LEU A 67 -3.27 3.04 16.20
C LEU A 67 -2.70 1.76 16.86
N ALA A 68 -2.02 1.86 18.01
CA ALA A 68 -1.24 0.77 18.60
C ALA A 68 -2.02 -0.38 19.28
N ASP A 69 -3.33 -0.52 19.05
CA ASP A 69 -4.09 -1.66 19.61
C ASP A 69 -3.97 -2.97 18.80
N SER A 70 -3.37 -2.97 17.60
CA SER A 70 -3.25 -4.19 16.77
C SER A 70 -1.90 -4.35 16.05
N GLY A 71 -0.79 -4.42 16.81
CA GLY A 71 0.54 -4.75 16.25
C GLY A 71 0.60 -6.09 15.50
N ASP A 72 -0.27 -7.05 15.83
CA ASP A 72 -0.38 -8.33 15.12
C ASP A 72 -0.96 -8.20 13.71
N GLU A 73 -1.80 -7.19 13.46
CA GLU A 73 -2.48 -6.98 12.18
C GLU A 73 -1.50 -6.45 11.10
N LEU A 74 -0.45 -5.74 11.53
CA LEU A 74 0.58 -5.21 10.64
C LEU A 74 1.44 -6.34 10.04
N VAL A 75 1.84 -7.31 10.87
CA VAL A 75 2.67 -8.46 10.46
C VAL A 75 1.90 -9.38 9.50
N GLU A 76 0.62 -9.62 9.75
CA GLU A 76 -0.23 -10.37 8.82
C GLU A 76 -0.38 -9.64 7.47
N LEU A 77 -0.49 -8.30 7.50
CA LEU A 77 -0.54 -7.48 6.29
C LEU A 77 0.73 -7.59 5.45
N GLU A 78 1.91 -7.61 6.07
CA GLU A 78 3.21 -7.78 5.40
C GLU A 78 3.36 -9.18 4.78
N MET A 79 3.03 -10.24 5.52
CA MET A 79 3.10 -11.61 5.00
C MET A 79 2.19 -11.81 3.79
N ALA A 80 0.97 -11.27 3.84
CA ALA A 80 0.04 -11.30 2.71
C ALA A 80 0.59 -10.53 1.49
N ALA A 81 1.42 -9.52 1.70
CA ALA A 81 2.03 -8.76 0.63
C ALA A 81 3.15 -9.53 -0.10
N PHE A 82 3.99 -10.24 0.65
CA PHE A 82 5.00 -11.12 0.08
C PHE A 82 4.41 -12.27 -0.75
N GLU A 83 3.34 -12.91 -0.25
CA GLU A 83 2.74 -14.06 -0.94
C GLU A 83 2.07 -13.69 -2.27
N TRP A 84 1.49 -12.50 -2.35
CA TRP A 84 0.91 -12.00 -3.60
C TRP A 84 1.99 -11.67 -4.63
N SER A 85 3.11 -11.06 -4.21
CA SER A 85 4.24 -10.73 -5.10
C SER A 85 4.79 -11.99 -5.80
N ASP A 86 4.96 -13.08 -5.07
CA ASP A 86 5.39 -14.38 -5.62
C ASP A 86 4.37 -14.95 -6.62
N LYS A 87 3.06 -14.78 -6.39
CA LYS A 87 2.01 -15.24 -7.33
C LYS A 87 1.99 -14.44 -8.63
N VAL A 88 2.21 -13.13 -8.58
CA VAL A 88 2.20 -12.25 -9.76
C VAL A 88 3.44 -12.45 -10.62
N VAL A 89 4.62 -12.54 -10.01
CA VAL A 89 5.87 -12.81 -10.74
C VAL A 89 5.82 -14.17 -11.46
N ARG A 90 5.20 -15.19 -10.85
CA ARG A 90 5.05 -16.52 -11.45
C ARG A 90 4.02 -16.62 -12.58
N HIS A 91 3.07 -15.69 -12.68
CA HIS A 91 2.07 -15.67 -13.75
C HIS A 91 2.39 -14.67 -14.88
N ALA A 92 3.41 -13.84 -14.71
CA ALA A 92 3.92 -12.92 -15.73
C ALA A 92 5.04 -13.54 -16.62
N LEU A 93 5.42 -14.80 -16.36
CA LEU A 93 6.28 -15.65 -17.21
C LEU A 93 5.44 -16.76 -17.85
#